data_AF-A0AAU9MBM6-F1
#
_entry.id   AF-A0AAU9MBM6-F1
#
_cell.length_a   1.000
_cell.length_b   1.000
_cell.length_c   1.000
_cell.angle_alpha   90.00
_cell.angle_beta   90.00
_cell.angle_gamma   90.00
#
_symmetry.space_group_name_H-M   'P 1'
#
loop_
_entity.id
_entity.type
_entity.pdbx_description
1 polymer ?
#
loop_
_entity_poly.entity_id
_entity_poly.type
_entity_poly.pdbx_seq_one_letter_code
_entity_poly.pdbx_strand_id
1 'polypeptide(L)'
;MESDSLLIGEVKNFQHLSNLPKLLNADGKLPCRVFYDGSLRVILKFSVHNEATGYLRNEHAWNKWFKWLKPGIVEYLPIERIAWVKFIGLPIHMRSEENVNLVASKIGKVIEIESNQN
;
A
#
# COMPACT_ATOMS: atom_id res chain seq x y z
N MET A 1 -3.92 18.96 17.16
CA MET A 1 -4.04 19.98 16.09
C MET A 1 -3.31 19.59 14.81
N GLU A 2 -2.12 18.97 14.84
CA GLU A 2 -1.44 18.55 13.58
C GLU A 2 -1.94 17.19 13.01
N SER A 3 -2.51 16.33 13.87
CA SER A 3 -3.07 15.01 13.54
C SER A 3 -4.38 15.03 12.78
N ASP A 4 -5.14 16.12 12.88
CA ASP A 4 -6.57 16.09 12.53
C ASP A 4 -6.77 16.11 10.99
N SER A 5 -5.74 16.50 10.23
CA SER A 5 -5.74 16.48 8.76
C SER A 5 -5.09 15.23 8.15
N LEU A 6 -4.70 14.26 8.99
CA LEU A 6 -4.00 13.06 8.56
C LEU A 6 -4.92 11.85 8.62
N LEU A 7 -4.91 11.04 7.57
CA LEU A 7 -5.44 9.69 7.58
C LEU A 7 -4.32 8.70 7.30
N ILE A 8 -4.37 7.54 7.96
CA ILE A 8 -3.47 6.42 7.69
C ILE A 8 -4.33 5.27 7.19
N GLY A 9 -3.87 4.57 6.15
CA GLY A 9 -4.58 3.44 5.60
C GLY A 9 -3.65 2.38 5.03
N GLU A 10 -4.12 1.14 4.98
CA GLU A 10 -3.50 0.06 4.22
C GLU A 10 -4.25 -0.13 2.92
N VAL A 11 -3.54 -0.11 1.80
CA VAL A 11 -4.14 -0.39 0.49
C VAL A 11 -4.40 -1.89 0.30
N LYS A 12 -5.30 -2.24 -0.62
CA LYS A 12 -5.69 -3.65 -0.84
C LYS A 12 -4.56 -4.54 -1.35
N ASN A 13 -3.72 -4.02 -2.23
CA ASN A 13 -2.62 -4.78 -2.85
C ASN A 13 -1.52 -3.82 -3.37
N PHE A 14 -0.41 -4.37 -3.84
CA PHE A 14 0.71 -3.59 -4.36
C PHE A 14 0.35 -2.73 -5.57
N GLN A 15 -0.53 -3.21 -6.45
CA GLN A 15 -0.98 -2.45 -7.62
C GLN A 15 -1.76 -1.18 -7.24
N HIS A 16 -2.56 -1.24 -6.17
CA HIS A 16 -3.17 -0.05 -5.59
C HIS A 16 -2.12 0.88 -4.98
N LEU A 17 -1.09 0.36 -4.31
CA LEU A 17 -0.03 1.18 -3.72
C LEU A 17 0.74 1.96 -4.79
N SER A 18 1.20 1.26 -5.83
CA SER A 18 2.02 1.80 -6.92
C SER A 18 1.29 2.86 -7.74
N ASN A 19 -0.04 2.72 -7.86
CA ASN A 19 -0.88 3.61 -8.64
C ASN A 19 -1.74 4.57 -7.81
N LEU A 20 -1.61 4.58 -6.48
CA LEU A 20 -2.55 5.27 -5.59
C LEU A 20 -2.77 6.75 -5.95
N PRO A 21 -1.73 7.57 -6.23
CA PRO A 21 -1.97 8.97 -6.60
C PRO A 21 -2.80 9.13 -7.88
N LYS A 22 -2.65 8.22 -8.86
CA LYS A 22 -3.44 8.24 -10.09
C LYS A 22 -4.88 7.82 -9.83
N LEU A 23 -5.08 6.78 -9.02
CA LEU A 23 -6.41 6.27 -8.66
C LEU A 23 -7.23 7.33 -7.91
N LEU A 24 -6.61 7.99 -6.93
CA LEU A 24 -7.27 9.08 -6.18
C LEU A 24 -7.62 10.26 -7.08
N ASN A 25 -6.78 10.61 -8.06
CA ASN A 25 -7.08 11.68 -9.01
C ASN A 25 -8.23 11.32 -9.98
N ALA A 26 -8.31 10.07 -10.40
CA ALA A 26 -9.36 9.59 -11.32
C ALA A 26 -10.75 9.58 -10.67
N ASP A 27 -10.82 9.34 -9.37
CA ASP A 27 -12.07 9.32 -8.60
C ASP A 27 -12.66 10.70 -8.27
N GLY A 28 -11.93 11.75 -8.59
CA GLY A 28 -12.22 13.11 -8.17
C GLY A 28 -11.02 13.67 -7.44
N LYS A 29 -10.51 14.81 -7.93
CA LYS A 29 -9.29 15.45 -7.43
C LYS A 29 -9.36 15.68 -5.92
N LEU A 30 -8.77 14.76 -5.16
CA LEU A 30 -8.64 14.87 -3.71
C LEU A 30 -7.48 15.82 -3.40
N PRO A 31 -7.69 16.90 -2.63
CA PRO A 31 -6.66 17.88 -2.27
C PRO A 31 -5.74 17.36 -1.15
N CYS A 32 -5.25 16.13 -1.29
CA CYS A 32 -4.36 15.48 -0.34
C CYS A 32 -3.00 15.10 -0.97
N ARG A 33 -1.97 15.06 -0.13
CA ARG A 33 -0.66 14.49 -0.48
C ARG A 33 -0.57 13.07 0.07
N VAL A 34 -0.01 12.17 -0.72
CA VAL A 34 0.20 10.77 -0.34
C VAL A 34 1.66 10.58 0.06
N PHE A 35 1.89 10.02 1.23
CA PHE A 35 3.22 9.62 1.72
C PHE A 35 3.25 8.12 1.98
N TYR A 36 4.35 7.47 1.61
CA TYR A 36 4.53 6.05 1.91
C TYR A 36 4.92 5.84 3.37
N ASP A 37 4.25 4.91 4.06
CA ASP A 37 4.41 4.65 5.51
C ASP A 37 4.92 3.22 5.79
N GLY A 38 5.53 2.58 4.79
CA GLY A 38 6.00 1.20 4.89
C GLY A 38 4.92 0.16 4.59
N SER A 39 5.35 -1.08 4.31
CA SER A 39 4.44 -2.18 3.93
C SER A 39 3.46 -1.77 2.82
N LEU A 40 2.18 -2.14 2.92
CA LEU A 40 1.10 -1.62 2.07
C LEU A 40 0.43 -0.36 2.64
N ARG A 41 1.09 0.40 3.51
CA ARG A 41 0.51 1.56 4.20
C ARG A 41 0.93 2.89 3.59
N VAL A 42 0.02 3.85 3.70
CA VAL A 42 0.24 5.24 3.30
C VAL A 42 -0.38 6.19 4.30
N ILE A 43 0.16 7.40 4.33
CA ILE A 43 -0.41 8.57 5.01
C ILE A 43 -1.00 9.49 3.93
N LEU A 44 -2.26 9.86 4.12
CA LEU A 44 -2.94 10.90 3.36
C LEU A 44 -2.93 12.18 4.20
N LYS A 45 -2.25 13.22 3.72
CA LYS A 45 -2.25 14.55 4.33
C LYS A 45 -3.17 15.47 3.55
N PHE A 46 -4.31 15.80 4.14
CA PHE A 46 -5.28 16.72 3.56
C PHE A 46 -4.88 18.16 3.84
N SER A 47 -5.30 19.06 2.94
CA SER A 47 -5.04 20.49 3.12
C SER A 47 -5.97 21.11 4.17
N VAL A 48 -7.20 20.57 4.30
CA VAL A 48 -8.21 21.04 5.25
C VAL A 48 -8.74 19.88 6.10
N HIS A 49 -8.90 20.09 7.42
CA HIS A 49 -9.39 19.07 8.36
C HIS A 49 -10.73 18.44 7.95
N ASN A 50 -11.70 19.27 7.54
CA ASN A 50 -13.04 18.81 7.16
C ASN A 50 -13.02 17.83 5.97
N GLU A 51 -12.02 17.93 5.09
CA GLU A 51 -11.86 17.03 3.94
C GLU A 51 -11.41 15.64 4.37
N ALA A 52 -10.47 15.55 5.33
CA ALA A 52 -10.04 14.27 5.89
C ALA A 52 -11.21 13.55 6.56
N THR A 53 -11.94 14.25 7.43
CA THR A 53 -13.11 13.70 8.12
C THR A 53 -14.24 13.32 7.14
N GLY A 54 -14.50 14.16 6.14
CA GLY A 54 -15.49 13.88 5.10
C GLY A 54 -15.13 12.66 4.25
N TYR A 55 -13.87 12.55 3.84
CA TYR A 55 -13.38 11.39 3.10
C TYR A 55 -13.48 10.12 3.94
N LEU A 56 -13.04 10.15 5.20
CA LEU A 56 -13.11 9.00 6.11
C LEU A 56 -14.55 8.50 6.32
N ARG A 57 -15.52 9.42 6.46
CA ARG A 57 -16.95 9.08 6.64
C ARG A 57 -17.58 8.48 5.38
N ASN A 58 -17.07 8.80 4.20
CA ASN A 58 -17.56 8.23 2.95
C ASN A 58 -16.81 6.93 2.63
N GLU A 59 -17.22 5.82 3.25
CA GLU A 59 -16.59 4.52 3.05
C GLU A 59 -16.54 4.09 1.59
N HIS A 60 -17.59 4.39 0.81
CA HIS A 60 -17.63 4.04 -0.61
C HIS A 60 -16.52 4.74 -1.42
N ALA A 61 -16.07 5.92 -1.00
CA ALA A 61 -15.01 6.67 -1.66
C ALA A 61 -13.62 6.06 -1.46
N TRP A 62 -13.35 5.42 -0.32
CA TRP A 62 -12.01 4.88 -0.01
C TRP A 62 -11.93 3.36 0.02
N ASN A 63 -12.99 2.64 0.37
CA ASN A 63 -12.97 1.17 0.52
C ASN A 63 -12.63 0.47 -0.81
N LYS A 64 -12.85 1.09 -1.96
CA LYS A 64 -12.35 0.56 -3.24
C LYS A 64 -10.82 0.37 -3.28
N TRP A 65 -10.04 1.24 -2.64
CA TRP A 65 -8.56 1.22 -2.67
C TRP A 65 -7.93 0.71 -1.39
N PHE A 66 -8.58 0.97 -0.25
CA PHE A 66 -8.05 0.69 1.08
C PHE A 66 -8.78 -0.48 1.74
N LYS A 67 -8.04 -1.30 2.49
CA LYS A 67 -8.62 -2.30 3.40
C LYS A 67 -9.17 -1.65 4.66
N TRP A 68 -8.46 -0.64 5.15
CA TRP A 68 -8.84 0.16 6.29
C TRP A 68 -8.25 1.56 6.15
N LEU A 69 -8.93 2.54 6.76
CA LEU A 69 -8.51 3.93 6.84
C LEU A 69 -8.91 4.46 8.22
N LYS A 70 -8.02 5.19 8.89
CA LYS A 70 -8.26 5.74 10.24
C LYS A 70 -7.58 7.10 10.42
N PRO A 71 -8.02 7.92 11.40
CA PRO A 71 -7.32 9.14 11.75
C PRO A 71 -5.85 8.88 12.10
N GLY A 72 -4.96 9.75 11.63
CA GLY A 72 -3.53 9.62 11.82
C GLY A 72 -3.11 10.05 13.22
N ILE A 73 -2.76 9.07 14.05
CA ILE A 73 -1.96 9.28 15.26
C ILE A 73 -0.60 8.66 14.95
N VAL A 74 0.48 9.40 15.20
CA VAL A 74 1.85 8.89 15.04
C VAL A 74 2.13 7.93 16.20
N GLU A 75 1.56 6.74 16.14
CA GLU A 75 2.04 5.63 16.94
C GLU A 75 3.26 5.03 16.24
N TYR A 76 4.33 4.80 17.01
CA TYR A 76 5.57 4.26 16.48
C TYR A 76 5.32 2.82 16.00
N LEU A 77 5.07 2.65 14.70
CA LEU A 77 4.85 1.33 14.12
C LEU A 77 6.21 0.73 13.71
N PRO A 78 6.37 -0.60 13.83
CA PRO A 78 7.54 -1.27 13.28
C PRO A 78 7.69 -0.89 11.80
N ILE A 79 8.90 -0.49 11.42
CA ILE A 79 9.20 -0.12 10.04
C ILE A 79 9.22 -1.40 9.21
N GLU A 80 8.11 -1.67 8.53
CA GLU A 80 8.03 -2.70 7.50
C GLU A 80 8.44 -2.12 6.15
N ARG A 81 9.28 -2.85 5.40
CA ARG A 81 9.77 -2.44 4.08
C ARG A 81 9.28 -3.42 3.01
N ILE A 82 8.95 -2.89 1.84
CA ILE A 82 8.78 -3.69 0.63
C ILE A 82 10.13 -3.70 -0.10
N ALA A 83 10.54 -4.88 -0.54
CA ALA A 83 11.73 -5.07 -1.35
C ALA A 83 11.47 -6.15 -2.41
N TRP A 84 12.15 -6.02 -3.55
CA TRP A 84 12.20 -7.06 -4.57
C TRP A 84 13.36 -8.01 -4.29
N VAL A 85 13.08 -9.31 -4.33
CA VAL A 85 14.10 -10.36 -4.23
C VAL A 85 14.17 -11.07 -5.58
N LYS A 86 15.37 -11.12 -6.17
CA LYS A 86 15.61 -11.81 -7.43
C LYS A 86 16.37 -13.10 -7.19
N PHE A 87 15.79 -14.22 -7.61
CA PHE A 87 16.47 -15.52 -7.61
C PHE A 87 17.22 -15.71 -8.92
N ILE A 88 18.53 -16.00 -8.83
CA ILE A 88 19.42 -16.18 -9.99
C ILE A 88 20.06 -17.57 -9.89
N GLY A 89 20.30 -18.22 -11.03
CA GLY A 89 20.96 -19.53 -11.10
C GLY A 89 20.04 -20.73 -10.83
N LEU A 90 18.73 -20.54 -10.73
CA LEU A 90 17.78 -21.65 -10.54
C LEU A 90 17.69 -22.53 -11.79
N PRO A 91 17.75 -23.87 -11.64
CA PRO A 91 17.37 -24.81 -12.69
C PRO A 91 15.97 -24.52 -13.22
N ILE A 92 15.72 -24.75 -14.51
CA ILE A 92 14.45 -24.39 -15.17
C ILE A 92 13.23 -24.99 -14.46
N HIS A 93 13.31 -26.24 -14.03
CA HIS A 93 12.21 -26.94 -13.34
C HIS A 93 11.94 -26.41 -11.93
N MET A 94 12.86 -25.60 -11.36
CA MET A 94 12.69 -24.97 -10.05
C MET A 94 12.15 -23.54 -10.14
N ARG A 95 11.92 -22.99 -11.34
CA ARG A 95 11.45 -21.62 -11.54
C ARG A 95 9.93 -21.44 -11.44
N SER A 96 9.20 -22.45 -10.96
CA SER A 96 7.76 -22.31 -10.74
C SER A 96 7.47 -21.27 -9.66
N GLU A 97 6.36 -20.57 -9.81
CA GLU A 97 5.89 -19.59 -8.82
C GLU A 97 5.75 -20.22 -7.42
N GLU A 98 5.31 -21.48 -7.34
CA GLU A 98 5.22 -22.25 -6.10
C GLU A 98 6.58 -22.40 -5.40
N ASN A 99 7.63 -22.77 -6.15
CA ASN A 99 8.98 -22.91 -5.60
C ASN A 99 9.56 -21.55 -5.18
N VAL A 100 9.34 -20.51 -5.98
CA VAL A 100 9.76 -19.14 -5.65
C VAL A 100 9.05 -18.65 -4.38
N ASN A 101 7.74 -18.86 -4.27
CA ASN A 101 6.96 -18.50 -3.09
C ASN A 101 7.42 -19.26 -1.84
N LEU A 102 7.69 -20.57 -1.98
CA LEU A 102 8.18 -21.40 -0.88
C LEU A 102 9.49 -20.86 -0.31
N VAL A 103 10.42 -20.45 -1.16
CA VAL A 103 11.70 -19.89 -0.71
C VAL A 103 11.55 -18.46 -0.19
N ALA A 104 10.84 -17.59 -0.93
CA ALA A 104 10.66 -16.19 -0.55
C ALA A 104 9.90 -16.04 0.78
N SER A 105 8.93 -16.92 1.06
CA SER A 105 8.19 -16.93 2.34
C SER A 105 9.06 -17.20 3.57
N LYS A 106 10.27 -17.76 3.40
CA LYS A 106 11.27 -17.91 4.47
C LYS A 106 11.96 -16.59 4.83
N ILE A 107 11.98 -15.62 3.92
CA ILE A 107 12.62 -14.31 4.10
C ILE A 107 11.62 -13.29 4.63
N GLY A 108 10.37 -13.34 4.16
CA GLY A 108 9.31 -12.44 4.60
C GLY A 108 7.98 -12.75 3.94
N LYS A 109 6.98 -11.91 4.22
CA LYS A 109 5.66 -12.03 3.60
C LYS A 109 5.77 -11.72 2.11
N VAL A 110 5.40 -12.69 1.27
CA VAL A 110 5.30 -12.49 -0.18
C VAL A 110 4.04 -11.68 -0.49
N ILE A 111 4.20 -10.56 -1.18
CA ILE A 111 3.10 -9.65 -1.56
C ILE A 111 2.80 -9.77 -3.05
N GLU A 112 3.84 -9.99 -3.87
CA GLU A 112 3.74 -10.13 -5.32
C GLU A 112 4.88 -11.01 -5.82
N ILE A 113 4.61 -11.80 -6.85
CA ILE A 113 5.62 -12.56 -7.59
C ILE A 113 5.50 -12.13 -9.05
N GLU A 114 6.56 -11.55 -9.59
CA GLU A 114 6.65 -11.22 -11.00
C GLU A 114 7.26 -12.41 -11.73
N SER A 115 6.46 -13.12 -12.52
CA SER A 115 6.91 -14.19 -13.39
C SER A 115 7.11 -13.65 -14.80
N ASN A 116 8.36 -13.61 -15.27
CA ASN A 116 8.64 -13.41 -16.68
C ASN A 116 8.18 -14.67 -17.42
N GLN A 117 7.01 -14.61 -18.04
CA GLN A 117 6.63 -15.58 -19.06
C GLN A 117 7.58 -15.38 -20.25
N ASN A 118 8.55 -16.27 -20.38
CA ASN A 118 9.36 -16.42 -21.59
C ASN A 118 8.57 -17.21 -22.63
#